data_AF-A0A7C5A9X0-F1
#
_entry.id   AF-A0A7C5A9X0-F1
#
_cell.length_a   1.000
_cell.length_b   1.000
_cell.length_c   1.000
_cell.angle_alpha   90.00
_cell.angle_beta   90.00
_cell.angle_gamma   90.00
#
_symmetry.space_group_name_H-M   'P 1'
#
loop_
_entity.id
_entity.type
_entity.pdbx_description
1 polymer ?
#
loop_
_entity_poly.entity_id
_entity_poly.type
_entity_poly.pdbx_seq_one_letter_code
_entity_poly.pdbx_strand_id
1 'polypeptide(L)'
;MSCSCDCNYSCTCNCNYETSTRGPSCTVVGNDCILYRLAFYGSNGVWYALTAPVNNPHATCYGNVSWQYLPYSVSNDIVTITVPGGVSITQICDIESVSGQCTADNIFELDIVIPGVGSYLYKGSGALSPISIPPQSGSFQIYVLGWINYCTGSACTTDWVYFTPTPDWTDSPLLPGTIIKAQHVTELQEQINFEYKRRSVPNYSFPSLGSVVKYSDVYQLYNAISQLSGSLQWHENFATPLTGQLIRAINIEDLRDNINYLQTQCVCNCNYCTCNCNYACTCNCNYACTCNCNYACTCNCNHGCVCNCAYCPCNCHYCTCNCNYCPCQSYVCPCTCDYCTQVCHMGSCFLAGTPVLAYDPETKQAFWKPVETFKVGDYVISADKGIPVRIKKIDKPILADRKIYGFTDGSLKWSSEHPFWTIDNSGKEWWWTVDPAIWRREIDLGETVGLRDNYSIRSGKDFKFATLNGFERKDFKMFEGYDPATPLYFPVAENGVPMIVAGYVSTGGTDEFSYGDYSTFKWDPEIVKKWLK
;
A
#
# COMPACT_ATOMS: atom_id res chain seq x y z
N MET A 1 0.58 39.84 -35.43
CA MET A 1 1.81 39.20 -34.93
C MET A 1 2.01 37.94 -35.76
N SER A 2 3.02 37.94 -36.62
CA SER A 2 3.44 36.79 -37.43
C SER A 2 4.41 35.94 -36.63
N CYS A 3 4.22 34.62 -36.60
CA CYS A 3 5.24 33.69 -36.14
C CYS A 3 5.78 32.93 -37.36
N SER A 4 7.11 32.99 -37.52
CA SER A 4 7.92 32.14 -38.38
C SER A 4 8.45 31.01 -37.51
N CYS A 5 8.31 29.77 -37.95
CA CYS A 5 8.98 28.62 -37.33
C CYS A 5 10.33 28.40 -37.99
N ASP A 6 11.38 28.19 -37.20
CA ASP A 6 12.62 27.60 -37.67
C ASP A 6 12.91 26.33 -36.87
N CYS A 7 13.47 25.35 -37.58
CA CYS A 7 13.59 23.96 -37.15
C CYS A 7 14.75 23.77 -36.17
N ASN A 8 14.53 22.86 -35.21
CA ASN A 8 15.43 22.40 -34.14
C ASN A 8 15.25 23.10 -32.80
N TYR A 9 15.09 22.25 -31.77
CA TYR A 9 14.88 22.49 -30.33
C TYR A 9 13.44 22.43 -29.83
N SER A 10 13.29 21.57 -28.82
CA SER A 10 12.11 21.16 -28.06
C SER A 10 11.11 22.27 -27.73
N CYS A 11 9.84 22.03 -28.04
CA CYS A 11 8.72 22.82 -27.52
C CYS A 11 8.49 22.48 -26.05
N THR A 12 8.77 23.41 -25.14
CA THR A 12 8.35 23.32 -23.73
C THR A 12 6.94 23.91 -23.59
N CYS A 13 5.97 23.10 -23.19
CA CYS A 13 4.61 23.57 -22.87
C CYS A 13 4.62 24.33 -21.55
N ASN A 14 4.22 25.60 -21.59
CA ASN A 14 4.11 26.47 -20.43
C ASN A 14 2.61 26.59 -20.07
N CYS A 15 2.16 25.84 -19.07
CA CYS A 15 0.85 26.04 -18.46
C CYS A 15 0.91 27.24 -17.52
N ASN A 16 0.62 28.44 -18.04
CA ASN A 16 0.49 29.65 -17.23
C ASN A 16 -0.93 29.74 -16.64
N TYR A 17 -1.06 29.56 -15.34
CA TYR A 17 -1.91 30.42 -14.52
C TYR A 17 -1.20 30.69 -13.17
N GLU A 18 -0.84 31.97 -13.03
CA GLU A 18 -0.39 32.72 -11.85
C GLU A 18 0.87 32.30 -11.07
N THR A 19 1.79 33.25 -11.06
CA THR A 19 3.12 33.26 -10.47
C THR A 19 3.12 33.00 -8.97
N SER A 20 3.78 31.93 -8.54
CA SER A 20 4.33 31.79 -7.20
C SER A 20 5.63 30.98 -7.27
N THR A 21 6.70 31.56 -6.76
CA THR A 21 8.07 31.03 -6.72
C THR A 21 8.14 29.69 -5.98
N ARG A 22 7.96 28.56 -6.67
CA ARG A 22 8.31 27.21 -6.19
C ARG A 22 8.77 26.35 -7.36
N GLY A 23 9.85 25.60 -7.16
CA GLY A 23 10.43 24.66 -8.12
C GLY A 23 9.52 23.46 -8.44
N PRO A 24 9.99 22.53 -9.28
CA PRO A 24 9.14 21.53 -9.92
C PRO A 24 8.70 20.47 -8.90
N SER A 25 7.48 20.60 -8.39
CA SER A 25 6.80 19.55 -7.64
C SER A 25 5.84 18.84 -8.58
N CYS A 26 6.08 17.56 -8.84
CA CYS A 26 5.16 16.67 -9.55
C CYS A 26 3.83 16.58 -8.77
N THR A 27 2.73 16.89 -9.45
CA THR A 27 1.37 16.80 -8.93
C THR A 27 0.87 15.36 -9.12
N VAL A 28 0.32 14.75 -8.07
CA VAL A 28 -0.45 13.50 -8.20
C VAL A 28 -1.55 13.74 -9.23
N VAL A 29 -1.53 12.94 -10.29
CA VAL A 29 -2.46 13.08 -11.38
C VAL A 29 -3.73 12.32 -11.02
N GLY A 30 -4.81 13.03 -10.67
CA GLY A 30 -6.11 12.40 -10.41
C GLY A 30 -6.69 11.69 -11.65
N ASN A 31 -7.73 10.87 -11.43
CA ASN A 31 -8.47 10.11 -12.46
C ASN A 31 -8.81 10.92 -13.72
N ASP A 32 -8.94 12.24 -13.58
CA ASP A 32 -9.17 13.19 -14.66
C ASP A 32 -8.20 13.02 -15.84
N CYS A 33 -6.88 12.82 -15.64
CA CYS A 33 -5.95 12.74 -16.77
C CYS A 33 -6.03 11.45 -17.59
N ILE A 34 -6.47 10.35 -17.00
CA ILE A 34 -6.63 9.09 -17.73
C ILE A 34 -7.90 9.17 -18.61
N LEU A 35 -8.96 9.82 -18.10
CA LEU A 35 -10.21 10.02 -18.83
C LEU A 35 -10.03 10.89 -20.10
N TYR A 36 -9.05 11.79 -20.11
CA TYR A 36 -8.71 12.62 -21.27
C TYR A 36 -8.04 11.85 -22.43
N ARG A 37 -7.65 10.58 -22.23
CA ARG A 37 -6.86 9.79 -23.19
C ARG A 37 -7.61 8.61 -23.83
N LEU A 38 -8.81 8.27 -23.37
CA LEU A 38 -9.56 7.15 -23.96
C LEU A 38 -10.39 7.56 -25.17
N ALA A 39 -10.28 6.77 -26.24
CA ALA A 39 -11.06 6.86 -27.46
C ALA A 39 -11.87 5.58 -27.68
N PHE A 40 -13.15 5.73 -28.04
CA PHE A 40 -14.11 4.64 -28.17
C PHE A 40 -14.64 4.58 -29.60
N TYR A 41 -14.56 3.43 -30.28
CA TYR A 41 -15.05 3.26 -31.64
C TYR A 41 -16.48 2.73 -31.66
N GLY A 42 -17.41 3.54 -32.15
CA GLY A 42 -18.80 3.16 -32.33
C GLY A 42 -19.02 2.29 -33.56
N SER A 43 -20.03 1.43 -33.52
CA SER A 43 -20.49 0.60 -34.64
C SER A 43 -20.99 1.39 -35.85
N ASN A 44 -21.17 2.71 -35.70
CA ASN A 44 -21.48 3.65 -36.77
C ASN A 44 -20.22 4.21 -37.49
N GLY A 45 -19.03 3.75 -37.12
CA GLY A 45 -17.77 4.18 -37.71
C GLY A 45 -17.21 5.48 -37.15
N VAL A 46 -17.77 5.99 -36.04
CA VAL A 46 -17.37 7.26 -35.42
C VAL A 46 -16.55 7.00 -34.16
N TRP A 47 -15.53 7.84 -33.94
CA TRP A 47 -14.76 7.84 -32.70
C TRP A 47 -15.37 8.78 -31.67
N TYR A 48 -15.41 8.32 -30.43
CA TYR A 48 -15.95 9.04 -29.29
C TYR A 48 -14.87 9.30 -28.25
N ALA A 49 -14.96 10.44 -27.56
CA ALA A 49 -14.16 10.76 -26.38
C ALA A 49 -15.07 11.12 -25.21
N LEU A 50 -14.55 11.04 -23.98
CA LEU A 50 -15.29 11.43 -22.78
C LEU A 50 -15.35 12.95 -22.58
N THR A 51 -14.37 13.68 -23.12
CA THR A 51 -14.19 15.13 -22.87
C THR A 51 -14.03 15.93 -24.16
N ALA A 52 -14.41 17.21 -24.15
CA ALA A 52 -14.27 18.13 -25.28
C ALA A 52 -12.81 18.37 -25.72
N PRO A 53 -12.43 18.31 -27.02
CA PRO A 53 -11.08 18.57 -27.50
C PRO A 53 -10.63 19.98 -27.15
N VAL A 54 -11.54 20.96 -27.15
CA VAL A 54 -11.20 22.36 -26.81
C VAL A 54 -10.77 22.56 -25.36
N ASN A 55 -11.12 21.62 -24.47
CA ASN A 55 -10.70 21.62 -23.06
C ASN A 55 -9.56 20.63 -22.80
N ASN A 56 -9.11 19.90 -23.82
CA ASN A 56 -8.00 18.98 -23.71
C ASN A 56 -6.71 19.71 -24.10
N PRO A 57 -5.69 19.77 -23.23
CA PRO A 57 -4.40 20.36 -23.57
C PRO A 57 -3.71 19.71 -24.78
N HIS A 58 -4.17 18.52 -25.20
CA HIS A 58 -3.72 17.80 -26.39
C HIS A 58 -4.56 18.07 -27.65
N ALA A 59 -5.45 19.08 -27.68
CA ALA A 59 -6.34 19.42 -28.80
C ALA A 59 -5.66 19.43 -30.19
N THR A 60 -4.38 19.78 -30.22
CA THR A 60 -3.55 19.85 -31.44
C THR A 60 -3.10 18.47 -31.94
N CYS A 61 -3.05 17.44 -31.08
CA CYS A 61 -2.69 16.07 -31.48
C CYS A 61 -3.86 15.33 -32.16
N TYR A 62 -5.10 15.84 -32.23
CA TYR A 62 -6.30 15.05 -32.62
C TYR A 62 -6.50 14.77 -34.12
N GLY A 63 -5.66 15.30 -35.00
CA GLY A 63 -5.77 15.10 -36.46
C GLY A 63 -7.13 15.53 -37.06
N ASN A 64 -7.41 15.10 -38.29
CA ASN A 64 -8.68 15.35 -38.99
C ASN A 64 -9.80 14.36 -38.59
N VAL A 65 -9.70 13.70 -37.44
CA VAL A 65 -10.67 12.69 -36.99
C VAL A 65 -11.93 13.40 -36.50
N SER A 66 -13.10 12.96 -36.97
CA SER A 66 -14.39 13.48 -36.48
C SER A 66 -14.72 12.82 -35.15
N TRP A 67 -14.74 13.61 -34.08
CA TRP A 67 -15.01 13.16 -32.72
C TRP A 67 -16.43 13.50 -32.27
N GLN A 68 -17.07 12.56 -31.57
CA GLN A 68 -18.30 12.80 -30.81
C GLN A 68 -18.07 12.58 -29.31
N TYR A 69 -19.03 13.00 -28.47
CA TYR A 69 -18.93 12.88 -27.02
C TYR A 69 -19.79 11.77 -26.47
N LEU A 70 -19.23 11.02 -25.53
CA LEU A 70 -19.99 10.14 -24.66
C LEU A 70 -20.22 10.83 -23.32
N PRO A 71 -21.49 11.05 -22.92
CA PRO A 71 -21.80 11.45 -21.55
C PRO A 71 -21.25 10.41 -20.57
N TYR A 72 -20.62 10.89 -19.49
CA TYR A 72 -20.12 10.04 -18.43
C TYR A 72 -20.37 10.64 -17.05
N SER A 73 -20.39 9.78 -16.02
CA SER A 73 -20.32 10.17 -14.61
C SER A 73 -19.24 9.37 -13.91
N VAL A 74 -18.62 9.97 -12.89
CA VAL A 74 -17.59 9.33 -12.07
C VAL A 74 -18.12 9.22 -10.65
N SER A 75 -18.03 8.02 -10.08
CA SER A 75 -18.27 7.78 -8.66
C SER A 75 -17.18 6.86 -8.14
N ASN A 76 -16.28 7.39 -7.32
CA ASN A 76 -15.03 6.72 -6.92
C ASN A 76 -14.21 6.33 -8.17
N ASP A 77 -13.80 5.08 -8.27
CA ASP A 77 -13.01 4.53 -9.39
C ASP A 77 -13.88 3.95 -10.52
N ILE A 78 -15.19 4.24 -10.50
CA ILE A 78 -16.16 3.75 -11.49
C ILE A 78 -16.55 4.88 -12.43
N VAL A 79 -16.32 4.67 -13.73
CA VAL A 79 -16.73 5.57 -14.80
C VAL A 79 -17.93 4.96 -15.49
N THR A 80 -19.09 5.60 -15.38
CA THR A 80 -20.31 5.16 -16.07
C THR A 80 -20.44 5.94 -17.38
N ILE A 81 -20.35 5.26 -18.51
CA ILE A 81 -20.42 5.82 -19.86
C ILE A 81 -21.80 5.56 -20.45
N THR A 82 -22.45 6.57 -21.02
CA THR A 82 -23.75 6.44 -21.69
C THR A 82 -23.60 6.52 -23.20
N VAL A 83 -23.87 5.42 -23.90
CA VAL A 83 -23.80 5.31 -25.36
C VAL A 83 -25.09 5.82 -26.00
N PRO A 84 -25.03 6.69 -27.03
CA PRO A 84 -26.20 7.11 -27.79
C PRO A 84 -27.02 5.93 -28.32
N GLY A 85 -28.35 6.09 -28.32
CA GLY A 85 -29.25 5.07 -28.85
C GLY A 85 -28.93 4.71 -30.31
N GLY A 86 -28.87 3.41 -30.61
CA GLY A 86 -28.53 2.90 -31.94
C GLY A 86 -27.03 2.79 -32.24
N VAL A 87 -26.16 3.16 -31.29
CA VAL A 87 -24.71 2.97 -31.39
C VAL A 87 -24.28 1.91 -30.37
N SER A 88 -23.29 1.10 -30.74
CA SER A 88 -22.60 0.22 -29.81
C SER A 88 -21.10 0.47 -29.85
N ILE A 89 -20.42 0.48 -28.71
CA ILE A 89 -18.95 0.59 -28.67
C ILE A 89 -18.37 -0.79 -28.95
N THR A 90 -17.46 -0.85 -29.91
CA THR A 90 -16.85 -2.09 -30.41
C THR A 90 -15.33 -2.11 -30.24
N GLN A 91 -14.71 -0.94 -30.07
CA GLN A 91 -13.29 -0.85 -29.75
C GLN A 91 -12.99 0.26 -28.75
N ILE A 92 -11.90 0.08 -27.99
CA ILE A 92 -11.32 1.10 -27.11
C ILE A 92 -9.84 1.23 -27.46
N CYS A 93 -9.32 2.45 -27.52
CA CYS A 93 -7.90 2.72 -27.74
C CYS A 93 -7.50 4.06 -27.10
N ASP A 94 -6.22 4.41 -27.24
CA ASP A 94 -5.70 5.71 -26.80
C ASP A 94 -5.87 6.71 -27.92
N ILE A 95 -6.23 7.92 -27.53
CA ILE A 95 -6.51 9.05 -28.41
C ILE A 95 -5.31 9.37 -29.30
N GLU A 96 -4.09 9.18 -28.80
CA GLU A 96 -2.85 9.39 -29.56
C GLU A 96 -2.68 8.33 -30.67
N SER A 97 -3.28 7.15 -30.50
CA SER A 97 -3.23 6.05 -31.47
C SER A 97 -4.19 6.25 -32.63
N VAL A 98 -5.32 6.90 -32.37
CA VAL A 98 -6.31 7.28 -33.40
C VAL A 98 -5.79 8.41 -34.27
N SER A 99 -5.05 9.34 -33.68
CA SER A 99 -4.62 10.56 -34.37
C SER A 99 -3.28 10.44 -35.10
N GLY A 100 -2.45 9.46 -34.75
CA GLY A 100 -1.21 9.13 -35.45
C GLY A 100 -0.09 10.15 -35.35
N GLN A 101 -0.14 11.10 -34.39
CA GLN A 101 0.75 12.27 -34.38
C GLN A 101 1.59 12.54 -33.11
N CYS A 102 1.56 11.74 -32.05
CA CYS A 102 2.31 12.05 -30.82
C CYS A 102 3.20 10.86 -30.34
N THR A 103 4.37 11.17 -29.74
CA THR A 103 5.68 10.47 -29.83
C THR A 103 5.93 9.27 -28.91
N ALA A 104 7.01 8.53 -29.22
CA ALA A 104 7.38 7.16 -28.85
C ALA A 104 7.78 6.84 -27.39
N ASP A 105 7.63 7.73 -26.41
CA ASP A 105 8.35 7.59 -25.13
C ASP A 105 7.47 7.39 -23.88
N ASN A 106 6.16 7.18 -24.05
CA ASN A 106 5.28 6.87 -22.92
C ASN A 106 5.04 5.36 -22.80
N ILE A 107 5.22 4.83 -21.59
CA ILE A 107 4.84 3.46 -21.23
C ILE A 107 3.58 3.53 -20.37
N PHE A 108 2.51 2.91 -20.84
CA PHE A 108 1.24 2.83 -20.12
C PHE A 108 0.90 1.39 -19.80
N GLU A 109 0.38 1.19 -18.59
CA GLU A 109 -0.34 -0.03 -18.22
C GLU A 109 -1.76 0.37 -17.84
N LEU A 110 -2.73 -0.16 -18.58
CA LEU A 110 -4.15 0.14 -18.39
C LEU A 110 -4.90 -1.18 -18.31
N ASP A 111 -5.55 -1.40 -17.18
CA ASP A 111 -6.51 -2.48 -16.97
C ASP A 111 -7.92 -1.89 -17.05
N ILE A 112 -8.66 -2.34 -18.07
CA ILE A 112 -10.05 -1.95 -18.31
C ILE A 112 -10.92 -3.13 -17.92
N VAL A 113 -11.69 -2.99 -16.84
CA VAL A 113 -12.70 -3.99 -16.48
C VAL A 113 -14.06 -3.52 -16.97
N ILE A 114 -14.71 -4.36 -17.77
CA ILE A 114 -16.09 -4.16 -18.21
C ILE A 114 -16.95 -5.25 -17.53
N PRO A 115 -17.76 -4.92 -16.51
CA PRO A 115 -18.54 -5.91 -15.78
C PRO A 115 -19.48 -6.68 -16.72
N GLY A 116 -19.46 -8.01 -16.59
CA GLY A 116 -20.22 -8.93 -17.44
C GLY A 116 -19.58 -9.23 -18.81
N VAL A 117 -18.42 -8.64 -19.12
CA VAL A 117 -17.72 -8.80 -20.41
C VAL A 117 -16.29 -9.31 -20.23
N GLY A 118 -15.58 -8.87 -19.19
CA GLY A 118 -14.23 -9.35 -18.84
C GLY A 118 -13.26 -8.22 -18.49
N SER A 119 -12.05 -8.59 -18.06
CA SER A 119 -10.91 -7.70 -17.80
C SER A 119 -9.95 -7.66 -18.99
N TYR A 120 -9.50 -6.47 -19.36
CA TYR A 120 -8.57 -6.26 -20.47
C TYR A 120 -7.32 -5.54 -19.96
N LEU A 121 -6.23 -6.30 -19.77
CA LEU A 121 -4.93 -5.77 -19.37
C LEU A 121 -4.10 -5.38 -20.60
N TYR A 122 -3.72 -4.11 -20.69
CA TYR A 122 -2.80 -3.61 -21.72
C TYR A 122 -1.46 -3.21 -21.13
N LYS A 123 -0.36 -3.66 -21.77
CA LYS A 123 1.02 -3.26 -21.48
C LYS A 123 1.70 -2.82 -22.77
N GLY A 124 2.15 -1.56 -22.86
CA GLY A 124 2.89 -1.13 -24.05
C GLY A 124 3.57 0.22 -23.93
N SER A 125 4.65 0.38 -24.69
CA SER A 125 5.30 1.65 -25.02
C SER A 125 4.76 2.15 -26.36
N GLY A 126 4.23 3.38 -26.42
CA GLY A 126 3.65 3.97 -27.64
C GLY A 126 2.15 3.73 -27.85
N ALA A 127 1.68 3.92 -29.08
CA ALA A 127 0.26 3.88 -29.45
C ALA A 127 -0.45 2.58 -29.01
N LEU A 128 -1.54 2.70 -28.24
CA LEU A 128 -2.48 1.61 -27.96
C LEU A 128 -3.03 1.01 -29.26
N SER A 129 -2.73 -0.28 -29.47
CA SER A 129 -3.45 -1.07 -30.46
C SER A 129 -4.93 -1.16 -30.05
N PRO A 130 -5.90 -0.96 -30.98
CA PRO A 130 -7.32 -1.01 -30.64
C PRO A 130 -7.73 -2.32 -29.97
N ILE A 131 -8.31 -2.23 -28.78
CA ILE A 131 -8.89 -3.37 -28.06
C ILE A 131 -10.29 -3.58 -28.62
N SER A 132 -10.54 -4.74 -29.23
CA SER A 132 -11.89 -5.12 -29.66
C SER A 132 -12.68 -5.64 -28.47
N ILE A 133 -13.87 -5.09 -28.25
CA ILE A 133 -14.79 -5.50 -27.17
C ILE A 133 -16.13 -5.94 -27.76
N PRO A 134 -16.89 -6.83 -27.07
CA PRO A 134 -18.27 -7.10 -27.42
C PRO A 134 -19.09 -5.81 -27.48
N PRO A 135 -20.04 -5.67 -28.44
CA PRO A 135 -20.82 -4.45 -28.62
C PRO A 135 -21.51 -3.98 -27.33
N GLN A 136 -21.19 -2.77 -26.85
CA GLN A 136 -21.82 -2.15 -25.67
C GLN A 136 -22.81 -1.06 -26.07
N SER A 137 -24.09 -1.18 -25.70
CA SER A 137 -25.14 -0.18 -25.94
C SER A 137 -25.82 0.25 -24.65
N GLY A 138 -26.32 1.49 -24.57
CA GLY A 138 -26.91 2.03 -23.34
C GLY A 138 -25.83 2.52 -22.37
N SER A 139 -26.09 2.42 -21.06
CA SER A 139 -25.08 2.78 -20.05
C SER A 139 -24.26 1.55 -19.66
N PHE A 140 -22.94 1.67 -19.72
CA PHE A 140 -22.02 0.63 -19.25
C PHE A 140 -20.95 1.24 -18.36
N GLN A 141 -20.46 0.44 -17.41
CA GLN A 141 -19.42 0.86 -16.48
C GLN A 141 -18.07 0.39 -16.99
N ILE A 142 -17.06 1.22 -16.82
CA ILE A 142 -15.67 0.81 -16.92
C ILE A 142 -14.98 1.11 -15.60
N TYR A 143 -14.16 0.17 -15.15
CA TYR A 143 -13.17 0.42 -14.13
C TYR A 143 -11.88 0.74 -14.87
N VAL A 144 -11.38 1.94 -14.66
CA VAL A 144 -10.12 2.38 -15.24
C VAL A 144 -9.06 2.20 -14.16
N LEU A 145 -8.30 1.11 -14.28
CA LEU A 145 -7.25 0.75 -13.34
C LEU A 145 -5.92 0.88 -14.09
N GLY A 146 -5.26 2.04 -14.01
CA GLY A 146 -4.02 2.23 -14.74
C GLY A 146 -3.13 3.32 -14.16
N TRP A 147 -1.84 3.24 -14.45
CA TRP A 147 -0.86 4.29 -14.11
C TRP A 147 -0.21 4.85 -15.38
N ILE A 148 0.17 6.12 -15.30
CA ILE A 148 0.91 6.80 -16.36
C ILE A 148 2.34 7.07 -15.86
N ASN A 149 3.33 6.50 -16.54
CA ASN A 149 4.72 6.92 -16.35
C ASN A 149 4.99 8.14 -17.24
N TYR A 150 5.27 9.29 -16.62
CA TYR A 150 5.79 10.45 -17.35
C TYR A 150 7.31 10.38 -17.40
N CYS A 151 7.84 10.09 -18.58
CA CYS A 151 9.27 10.17 -18.84
C CYS A 151 9.59 11.59 -19.32
N THR A 152 10.37 12.34 -18.54
CA THR A 152 11.05 13.54 -19.05
C THR A 152 12.56 13.32 -18.96
N GLY A 153 13.16 12.89 -20.07
CA GLY A 153 14.57 12.49 -20.11
C GLY A 153 14.82 11.12 -19.45
N SER A 154 15.93 10.99 -18.71
CA SER A 154 16.40 9.70 -18.15
C SER A 154 15.83 9.31 -16.78
N ALA A 155 14.85 10.04 -16.24
CA ALA A 155 14.27 9.79 -14.92
C ALA A 155 12.78 9.47 -15.03
N CYS A 156 12.39 8.31 -14.47
CA CYS A 156 11.00 7.89 -14.31
C CYS A 156 10.66 7.91 -12.81
N THR A 157 9.50 8.45 -12.45
CA THR A 157 8.92 8.32 -11.09
C THR A 157 7.67 7.46 -11.18
N THR A 158 7.68 6.30 -10.51
CA THR A 158 6.55 5.37 -10.39
C THR A 158 5.83 5.58 -9.06
N ASP A 159 4.52 5.81 -9.10
CA ASP A 159 3.63 5.61 -7.95
C ASP A 159 2.77 4.36 -8.20
N TRP A 160 2.69 3.48 -7.20
CA TRP A 160 2.16 2.13 -7.34
C TRP A 160 0.79 1.99 -6.67
N VAL A 161 -0.20 1.49 -7.41
CA VAL A 161 -1.45 0.96 -6.86
C VAL A 161 -1.78 -0.34 -7.62
N TYR A 162 -1.95 -1.45 -6.89
CA TYR A 162 -1.99 -2.82 -7.43
C TYR A 162 -3.41 -3.39 -7.45
N PHE A 163 -3.83 -4.01 -8.56
CA PHE A 163 -4.95 -4.98 -8.60
C PHE A 163 -4.64 -6.15 -9.56
N THR A 164 -5.14 -7.34 -9.21
CA THR A 164 -4.87 -8.65 -9.84
C THR A 164 -6.12 -9.24 -10.49
N PRO A 165 -6.00 -10.19 -11.46
CA PRO A 165 -7.16 -10.79 -12.12
C PRO A 165 -8.03 -11.50 -11.08
N THR A 166 -9.24 -11.01 -10.88
CA THR A 166 -10.23 -11.65 -10.01
C THR A 166 -10.85 -12.84 -10.75
N PRO A 167 -11.14 -13.96 -10.05
CA PRO A 167 -11.97 -15.01 -10.61
C PRO A 167 -13.33 -14.44 -11.05
N ASP A 168 -13.86 -15.00 -12.14
CA ASP A 168 -15.17 -14.64 -12.68
C ASP A 168 -16.29 -15.04 -11.70
N TRP A 169 -16.56 -14.19 -10.72
CA TRP A 169 -17.73 -14.29 -9.86
C TRP A 169 -18.97 -14.03 -10.73
N THR A 170 -19.90 -14.99 -10.81
CA THR A 170 -21.08 -14.82 -11.67
C THR A 170 -22.18 -14.01 -11.01
N ASP A 171 -22.18 -13.93 -9.67
CA ASP A 171 -23.03 -13.01 -8.90
C ASP A 171 -22.25 -11.76 -8.47
N SER A 172 -22.91 -10.61 -8.54
CA SER A 172 -22.32 -9.30 -8.23
C SER A 172 -21.79 -9.23 -6.78
N PRO A 173 -20.88 -8.28 -6.48
CA PRO A 173 -20.47 -8.00 -5.11
C PRO A 173 -21.68 -7.69 -4.21
N LEU A 174 -21.66 -8.20 -2.98
CA LEU A 174 -22.75 -8.04 -2.02
C LEU A 174 -22.70 -6.68 -1.33
N LEU A 175 -23.78 -5.91 -1.45
CA LEU A 175 -23.97 -4.68 -0.68
C LEU A 175 -24.54 -4.97 0.72
N PRO A 176 -24.28 -4.13 1.74
CA PRO A 176 -24.90 -4.27 3.06
C PRO A 176 -26.43 -4.38 2.97
N GLY A 177 -26.99 -5.39 3.65
CA GLY A 177 -28.44 -5.67 3.64
C GLY A 177 -28.90 -6.62 2.53
N THR A 178 -28.02 -7.05 1.63
CA THR A 178 -28.35 -8.03 0.59
C THR A 178 -28.52 -9.43 1.17
N ILE A 179 -29.51 -10.18 0.67
CA ILE A 179 -29.71 -11.58 1.05
C ILE A 179 -28.61 -12.44 0.43
N ILE A 180 -27.90 -13.18 1.28
CA ILE A 180 -26.88 -14.13 0.83
C ILE A 180 -27.57 -15.36 0.25
N LYS A 181 -27.49 -15.50 -1.07
CA LYS A 181 -27.99 -16.65 -1.82
C LYS A 181 -27.05 -17.85 -1.66
N ALA A 182 -27.59 -19.06 -1.86
CA ALA A 182 -26.80 -20.29 -1.95
C ALA A 182 -25.77 -20.25 -3.09
N GLN A 183 -26.04 -19.47 -4.14
CA GLN A 183 -25.11 -19.27 -5.27
C GLN A 183 -23.76 -18.71 -4.80
N HIS A 184 -23.72 -17.64 -4.00
CA HIS A 184 -22.46 -17.06 -3.51
C HIS A 184 -21.58 -18.09 -2.77
N VAL A 185 -22.22 -18.92 -1.94
CA VAL A 185 -21.53 -19.95 -1.17
C VAL A 185 -21.05 -21.07 -2.08
N THR A 186 -21.84 -21.45 -3.08
CA THR A 186 -21.46 -22.49 -4.07
C THR A 186 -20.26 -22.05 -4.89
N GLU A 187 -20.26 -20.81 -5.40
CA GLU A 187 -19.11 -20.24 -6.13
C GLU A 187 -17.85 -20.23 -5.25
N LEU A 188 -17.96 -19.83 -3.99
CA LEU A 188 -16.84 -19.87 -3.06
C LEU A 188 -16.33 -21.31 -2.82
N GLN A 189 -17.22 -22.29 -2.64
CA GLN A 189 -16.82 -23.70 -2.51
C GLN A 189 -16.05 -24.19 -3.74
N GLU A 190 -16.48 -23.79 -4.94
CA GLU A 190 -15.83 -24.13 -6.21
C GLU A 190 -14.46 -23.47 -6.34
N GLN A 191 -14.35 -22.17 -6.07
CA GLN A 191 -13.08 -21.43 -6.12
C GLN A 191 -12.08 -21.92 -5.07
N ILE A 192 -12.56 -22.24 -3.86
CA ILE A 192 -11.72 -22.86 -2.83
C ILE A 192 -11.21 -24.22 -3.32
N ASN A 193 -12.09 -25.10 -3.81
CA ASN A 193 -11.65 -26.42 -4.29
C ASN A 193 -10.74 -26.34 -5.53
N PHE A 194 -10.94 -25.36 -6.39
CA PHE A 194 -10.03 -25.05 -7.48
C PHE A 194 -8.63 -24.71 -6.93
N GLU A 195 -8.56 -23.87 -5.89
CA GLU A 195 -7.29 -23.48 -5.25
C GLU A 195 -6.63 -24.64 -4.50
N TYR A 196 -7.39 -25.48 -3.79
CA TYR A 196 -6.90 -26.72 -3.18
C TYR A 196 -6.24 -27.62 -4.24
N LYS A 197 -6.93 -27.86 -5.35
CA LYS A 197 -6.42 -28.64 -6.47
C LYS A 197 -5.15 -28.02 -7.06
N ARG A 198 -5.13 -26.69 -7.28
CA ARG A 198 -3.95 -25.96 -7.78
C ARG A 198 -2.74 -26.15 -6.86
N ARG A 199 -2.97 -26.18 -5.54
CA ARG A 199 -1.95 -26.42 -4.51
C ARG A 199 -1.62 -27.90 -4.29
N SER A 200 -2.21 -28.81 -5.06
CA SER A 200 -2.06 -30.27 -4.89
C SER A 200 -2.47 -30.77 -3.49
N VAL A 201 -3.42 -30.08 -2.86
CA VAL A 201 -4.06 -30.50 -1.61
C VAL A 201 -5.36 -31.23 -1.97
N PRO A 202 -5.72 -32.35 -1.28
CA PRO A 202 -7.01 -33.00 -1.51
C PRO A 202 -8.17 -32.02 -1.32
N ASN A 203 -9.17 -32.07 -2.20
CA ASN A 203 -10.34 -31.19 -2.14
C ASN A 203 -10.97 -31.15 -0.73
N TYR A 204 -11.42 -29.97 -0.32
CA TYR A 204 -12.16 -29.80 0.91
C TYR A 204 -13.61 -30.28 0.72
N SER A 205 -14.06 -31.19 1.60
CA SER A 205 -15.42 -31.73 1.55
C SER A 205 -16.39 -30.81 2.28
N PHE A 206 -17.09 -29.95 1.53
CA PHE A 206 -18.13 -29.10 2.09
C PHE A 206 -19.45 -29.88 2.32
N PRO A 207 -20.19 -29.59 3.41
CA PRO A 207 -21.55 -30.08 3.57
C PRO A 207 -22.48 -29.58 2.45
N SER A 208 -23.48 -30.38 2.08
CA SER A 208 -24.52 -29.95 1.15
C SER A 208 -25.28 -28.74 1.70
N LEU A 209 -25.39 -27.68 0.90
CA LEU A 209 -26.17 -26.51 1.28
C LEU A 209 -27.65 -26.85 1.40
N GLY A 210 -28.28 -26.38 2.48
CA GLY A 210 -29.73 -26.43 2.64
C GLY A 210 -30.44 -25.37 1.79
N SER A 211 -31.77 -25.30 1.91
CA SER A 211 -32.57 -24.23 1.29
C SER A 211 -32.29 -22.83 1.87
N VAL A 212 -31.65 -22.77 3.03
CA VAL A 212 -31.21 -21.55 3.71
C VAL A 212 -29.74 -21.68 4.07
N VAL A 213 -28.93 -20.71 3.64
CA VAL A 213 -27.51 -20.62 4.03
C VAL A 213 -27.42 -20.30 5.52
N LYS A 214 -26.71 -21.15 6.26
CA LYS A 214 -26.46 -20.99 7.69
C LYS A 214 -25.07 -20.41 7.91
N TYR A 215 -24.87 -19.75 9.05
CA TYR A 215 -23.54 -19.26 9.43
C TYR A 215 -22.50 -20.38 9.51
N SER A 216 -22.93 -21.60 9.89
CA SER A 216 -22.08 -22.79 9.84
C SER A 216 -21.51 -23.07 8.46
N ASP A 217 -22.25 -22.79 7.39
CA ASP A 217 -21.81 -23.04 6.01
C ASP A 217 -20.69 -22.07 5.62
N VAL A 218 -20.84 -20.79 5.99
CA VAL A 218 -19.83 -19.74 5.78
C VAL A 218 -18.59 -19.98 6.64
N TYR A 219 -18.76 -20.42 7.88
CA TYR A 219 -17.64 -20.77 8.74
C TYR A 219 -16.82 -21.96 8.20
N GLN A 220 -17.44 -22.91 7.48
CA GLN A 220 -16.70 -23.96 6.78
C GLN A 220 -15.83 -23.39 5.64
N LEU A 221 -16.30 -22.37 4.92
CA LEU A 221 -15.48 -21.68 3.91
C LEU A 221 -14.26 -21.01 4.54
N TYR A 222 -14.47 -20.29 5.65
CA TYR A 222 -13.39 -19.65 6.42
C TYR A 222 -12.33 -20.66 6.85
N ASN A 223 -12.75 -21.80 7.42
CA ASN A 223 -11.83 -22.86 7.84
C ASN A 223 -11.06 -23.46 6.65
N ALA A 224 -11.76 -23.68 5.53
CA ALA A 224 -11.13 -24.22 4.32
C ALA A 224 -10.07 -23.25 3.76
N ILE A 225 -10.34 -21.94 3.71
CA ILE A 225 -9.38 -20.93 3.27
C ILE A 225 -8.20 -20.80 4.25
N SER A 226 -8.46 -20.79 5.56
CA SER A 226 -7.42 -20.69 6.59
C SER A 226 -6.46 -21.89 6.60
N GLN A 227 -6.90 -23.07 6.13
CA GLN A 227 -6.02 -24.23 5.96
C GLN A 227 -5.07 -24.10 4.76
N LEU A 228 -5.40 -23.27 3.76
CA LEU A 228 -4.53 -23.01 2.62
C LEU A 228 -3.38 -22.03 2.94
N SER A 229 -3.59 -21.13 3.91
CA SER A 229 -2.57 -20.23 4.41
C SER A 229 -2.89 -19.71 5.81
N GLY A 230 -1.92 -19.83 6.72
CA GLY A 230 -2.00 -19.27 8.09
C GLY A 230 -1.67 -17.78 8.19
N SER A 231 -1.30 -17.12 7.09
CA SER A 231 -0.89 -15.70 7.07
C SER A 231 -1.98 -14.75 6.57
N LEU A 232 -3.20 -15.25 6.36
CA LEU A 232 -4.30 -14.44 5.85
C LEU A 232 -4.75 -13.42 6.88
N GLN A 233 -5.00 -12.20 6.41
CA GLN A 233 -5.59 -11.13 7.22
C GLN A 233 -7.10 -11.15 6.97
N TRP A 234 -7.86 -11.27 8.05
CA TRP A 234 -9.32 -11.28 8.01
C TRP A 234 -9.83 -9.94 8.52
N HIS A 235 -10.66 -9.26 7.74
CA HIS A 235 -11.30 -8.02 8.18
C HIS A 235 -12.37 -8.31 9.24
N GLU A 236 -12.95 -9.50 9.20
CA GLU A 236 -13.98 -9.93 10.14
C GLU A 236 -13.49 -11.04 11.09
N ASN A 237 -13.90 -10.93 12.35
CA ASN A 237 -13.70 -12.02 13.32
C ASN A 237 -14.73 -13.13 13.05
N PHE A 238 -14.31 -14.17 12.32
CA PHE A 238 -15.08 -15.41 12.19
C PHE A 238 -15.05 -16.19 13.51
N ALA A 239 -15.97 -15.86 14.43
CA ALA A 239 -16.14 -16.60 15.67
C ALA A 239 -16.75 -17.98 15.41
N THR A 240 -16.50 -18.92 16.34
CA THR A 240 -17.14 -20.25 16.31
C THR A 240 -18.66 -20.10 16.21
N PRO A 241 -19.34 -20.83 15.30
CA PRO A 241 -20.76 -20.61 15.03
C PRO A 241 -21.63 -20.72 16.28
N LEU A 242 -22.37 -19.66 16.61
CA LEU A 242 -23.48 -19.72 17.56
C LEU A 242 -24.81 -19.80 16.80
N THR A 243 -25.75 -20.59 17.32
CA THR A 243 -27.10 -20.69 16.75
C THR A 243 -27.74 -19.30 16.70
N GLY A 244 -28.16 -18.87 15.51
CA GLY A 244 -28.84 -17.58 15.29
C GLY A 244 -27.92 -16.43 14.87
N GLN A 245 -26.62 -16.66 14.67
CA GLN A 245 -25.71 -15.64 14.18
C GLN A 245 -26.06 -15.19 12.75
N LEU A 246 -26.16 -13.88 12.56
CA LEU A 246 -26.44 -13.27 11.25
C LEU A 246 -25.19 -13.30 10.37
N ILE A 247 -25.36 -13.75 9.14
CA ILE A 247 -24.33 -13.67 8.10
C ILE A 247 -24.44 -12.29 7.46
N ARG A 248 -23.34 -11.54 7.41
CA ARG A 248 -23.28 -10.21 6.80
C ARG A 248 -22.65 -10.30 5.42
N ALA A 249 -22.99 -9.37 4.53
CA ALA A 249 -22.39 -9.25 3.20
C ALA A 249 -20.85 -9.21 3.27
N ILE A 250 -20.31 -8.44 4.22
CA ILE A 250 -18.86 -8.35 4.46
C ILE A 250 -18.20 -9.70 4.77
N ASN A 251 -18.91 -10.65 5.39
CA ASN A 251 -18.33 -11.97 5.63
C ASN A 251 -18.09 -12.75 4.33
N ILE A 252 -18.91 -12.55 3.31
CA ILE A 252 -18.77 -13.23 2.02
C ILE A 252 -17.70 -12.54 1.18
N GLU A 253 -17.69 -11.21 1.15
CA GLU A 253 -16.67 -10.46 0.40
C GLU A 253 -15.26 -10.65 0.99
N ASP A 254 -15.11 -10.70 2.32
CA ASP A 254 -13.81 -11.00 2.95
C ASP A 254 -13.29 -12.41 2.57
N LEU A 255 -14.19 -13.40 2.38
CA LEU A 255 -13.83 -14.72 1.86
C LEU A 255 -13.43 -14.67 0.38
N ARG A 256 -14.15 -13.89 -0.45
CA ARG A 256 -13.84 -13.68 -1.86
C ARG A 256 -12.46 -13.02 -2.02
N ASP A 257 -12.17 -11.97 -1.26
CA ASP A 257 -10.90 -11.26 -1.31
C ASP A 257 -9.73 -12.17 -0.92
N ASN A 258 -9.89 -12.97 0.14
CA ASN A 258 -8.85 -13.89 0.57
C ASN A 258 -8.61 -15.03 -0.43
N ILE A 259 -9.64 -15.59 -1.07
CA ILE A 259 -9.43 -16.62 -2.09
C ILE A 259 -8.81 -16.01 -3.37
N ASN A 260 -9.22 -14.81 -3.77
CA ASN A 260 -8.62 -14.08 -4.88
C ASN A 260 -7.12 -13.88 -4.60
N TYR A 261 -6.79 -13.38 -3.41
CA TYR A 261 -5.41 -13.21 -2.97
C TYR A 261 -4.61 -14.51 -3.04
N LEU A 262 -5.15 -15.63 -2.55
CA LEU A 262 -4.47 -16.93 -2.63
C LEU A 262 -4.20 -17.37 -4.07
N GLN A 263 -5.13 -17.14 -4.99
CA GLN A 263 -4.99 -17.50 -6.40
C GLN A 263 -3.88 -16.72 -7.11
N THR A 264 -3.56 -15.50 -6.64
CA THR A 264 -2.43 -14.71 -7.17
C THR A 264 -1.06 -15.27 -6.77
N GLN A 265 -0.99 -16.08 -5.72
CA GLN A 265 0.26 -16.66 -5.25
C GLN A 265 0.71 -17.77 -6.19
N CYS A 266 1.95 -17.71 -6.70
CA CYS A 266 2.51 -18.81 -7.46
C CYS A 266 2.82 -19.98 -6.51
N VAL A 267 2.34 -21.17 -6.84
CA VAL A 267 2.58 -22.39 -6.06
C VAL A 267 3.22 -23.43 -6.97
N CYS A 268 4.45 -23.81 -6.66
CA CYS A 268 5.19 -24.83 -7.37
C CYS A 268 5.47 -26.02 -6.44
N ASN A 269 4.73 -27.12 -6.60
CA ASN A 269 4.94 -28.38 -5.88
C ASN A 269 5.50 -29.42 -6.86
N CYS A 270 6.81 -29.47 -7.02
CA CYS A 270 7.48 -30.38 -7.98
C CYS A 270 8.79 -30.94 -7.39
N ASN A 271 9.14 -32.18 -7.73
CA ASN A 271 10.39 -32.80 -7.27
C ASN A 271 11.64 -32.13 -7.87
N TYR A 272 11.52 -31.63 -9.10
CA TYR A 272 12.48 -30.77 -9.79
C TYR A 272 11.69 -29.64 -10.41
N CYS A 273 12.02 -28.39 -10.08
CA CYS A 273 11.23 -27.25 -10.47
C CYS A 273 12.13 -26.16 -11.07
N THR A 274 11.79 -25.73 -12.30
CA THR A 274 12.24 -24.45 -12.84
C THR A 274 11.01 -23.55 -12.90
N CYS A 275 10.86 -22.66 -11.93
CA CYS A 275 9.71 -21.75 -11.87
C CYS A 275 10.15 -20.36 -12.32
N ASN A 276 9.51 -19.86 -13.39
CA ASN A 276 9.73 -18.53 -13.91
C ASN A 276 8.46 -17.70 -13.70
N CYS A 277 8.42 -16.93 -12.62
CA CYS A 277 7.19 -16.32 -12.13
C CYS A 277 7.31 -14.81 -11.99
N ASN A 278 6.30 -14.08 -12.45
CA ASN A 278 6.22 -12.63 -12.27
C ASN A 278 5.66 -12.21 -10.90
N TYR A 279 5.42 -13.14 -9.98
CA TYR A 279 4.80 -12.90 -8.66
C TYR A 279 5.49 -13.69 -7.56
N ALA A 280 5.05 -13.48 -6.32
CA ALA A 280 5.55 -14.23 -5.18
C ALA A 280 5.32 -15.73 -5.39
N CYS A 281 6.39 -16.53 -5.23
CA CYS A 281 6.36 -17.96 -5.48
C CYS A 281 6.72 -18.73 -4.22
N THR A 282 5.85 -19.67 -3.83
CA THR A 282 6.21 -20.69 -2.83
C THR A 282 6.56 -21.97 -3.57
N CYS A 283 7.83 -22.36 -3.48
CA CYS A 283 8.33 -23.62 -4.02
C CYS A 283 8.60 -24.60 -2.89
N ASN A 284 7.93 -25.75 -2.93
CA ASN A 284 8.19 -26.87 -2.03
C ASN A 284 8.73 -28.04 -2.87
N CYS A 285 10.06 -28.15 -2.94
CA CYS A 285 10.75 -29.08 -3.84
C CYS A 285 11.68 -30.00 -3.03
N ASN A 286 11.63 -31.32 -3.25
CA ASN A 286 12.49 -32.27 -2.54
C ASN A 286 13.96 -32.23 -3.01
N TYR A 287 14.20 -31.83 -4.26
CA TYR A 287 15.54 -31.70 -4.85
C TYR A 287 15.82 -30.25 -5.27
N ALA A 288 16.97 -30.04 -5.91
CA ALA A 288 17.40 -28.73 -6.36
C ALA A 288 16.35 -28.05 -7.26
N CYS A 289 16.10 -26.78 -6.96
CA CYS A 289 15.16 -25.93 -7.70
C CYS A 289 15.89 -24.74 -8.32
N THR A 290 15.39 -24.29 -9.47
CA THR A 290 15.77 -23.01 -10.07
C THR A 290 14.55 -22.11 -10.08
N CYS A 291 14.53 -21.07 -9.26
CA CYS A 291 13.45 -20.10 -9.23
C CYS A 291 13.94 -18.78 -9.79
N ASN A 292 13.36 -18.35 -10.91
CA ASN A 292 13.61 -17.05 -11.51
C ASN A 292 12.34 -16.23 -11.34
N CYS A 293 12.29 -15.38 -10.31
CA CYS A 293 11.07 -14.66 -9.98
C CYS A 293 11.34 -13.17 -9.87
N ASN A 294 10.49 -12.34 -10.48
CA ASN A 294 10.67 -10.89 -10.37
C ASN A 294 10.43 -10.37 -8.93
N TYR A 295 9.72 -11.16 -8.09
CA TYR A 295 9.37 -10.83 -6.70
C TYR A 295 9.88 -11.88 -5.69
N ALA A 296 9.36 -11.83 -4.46
CA ALA A 296 9.76 -12.70 -3.36
C ALA A 296 9.55 -14.19 -3.67
N CYS A 297 10.56 -15.02 -3.41
CA CYS A 297 10.42 -16.47 -3.52
C CYS A 297 10.68 -17.13 -2.16
N THR A 298 9.71 -17.89 -1.67
CA THR A 298 9.87 -18.74 -0.50
C THR A 298 10.17 -20.15 -0.98
N CYS A 299 11.43 -20.55 -0.89
CA CYS A 299 11.87 -21.91 -1.20
C CYS A 299 12.04 -22.71 0.08
N ASN A 300 11.24 -23.77 0.22
CA ASN A 300 11.42 -24.81 1.22
C ASN A 300 11.91 -26.06 0.50
N CYS A 301 13.23 -26.26 0.46
CA CYS A 301 13.84 -27.37 -0.26
C CYS A 301 14.80 -28.17 0.63
N ASN A 302 14.74 -29.50 0.54
CA ASN A 302 15.64 -30.39 1.28
C ASN A 302 17.09 -30.37 0.73
N HIS A 303 17.27 -29.93 -0.52
CA HIS A 303 18.57 -29.74 -1.20
C HIS A 303 18.70 -28.32 -1.76
N GLY A 304 19.84 -27.99 -2.40
CA GLY A 304 20.17 -26.58 -2.67
C GLY A 304 19.29 -25.86 -3.71
N CYS A 305 18.94 -24.60 -3.43
CA CYS A 305 18.25 -23.69 -4.37
C CYS A 305 19.26 -22.87 -5.18
N VAL A 306 18.98 -22.67 -6.47
CA VAL A 306 19.43 -21.50 -7.24
C VAL A 306 18.25 -20.55 -7.39
N CYS A 307 18.29 -19.43 -6.67
CA CYS A 307 17.20 -18.46 -6.60
C CYS A 307 17.72 -17.14 -7.21
N ASN A 308 17.07 -16.66 -8.27
CA ASN A 308 17.34 -15.37 -8.93
C ASN A 308 16.09 -14.49 -8.79
N CYS A 309 16.04 -13.72 -7.71
CA CYS A 309 14.85 -12.97 -7.31
C CYS A 309 15.21 -11.65 -6.63
N ALA A 310 14.28 -10.70 -6.59
CA ALA A 310 14.47 -9.45 -5.85
C ALA A 310 14.59 -9.67 -4.32
N TYR A 311 13.95 -10.70 -3.78
CA TYR A 311 13.95 -11.06 -2.34
C TYR A 311 13.85 -12.59 -2.17
N CYS A 312 14.74 -13.25 -1.40
CA CYS A 312 14.59 -14.69 -1.05
C CYS A 312 14.65 -14.98 0.46
N PRO A 313 13.52 -15.26 1.12
CA PRO A 313 13.49 -16.03 2.36
C PRO A 313 13.65 -17.53 2.05
N CYS A 314 14.89 -17.95 1.85
CA CYS A 314 15.25 -19.33 1.56
C CYS A 314 15.53 -20.11 2.88
N ASN A 315 14.86 -21.23 3.14
CA ASN A 315 15.19 -22.17 4.24
C ASN A 315 15.74 -23.48 3.65
N CYS A 316 17.00 -23.47 3.20
CA CYS A 316 17.66 -24.64 2.62
C CYS A 316 19.06 -24.84 3.23
N HIS A 317 19.57 -26.06 3.19
CA HIS A 317 20.89 -26.41 3.75
C HIS A 317 22.07 -25.78 2.97
N TYR A 318 21.89 -25.51 1.66
CA TYR A 318 22.89 -24.89 0.78
C TYR A 318 22.18 -23.96 -0.21
N CYS A 319 22.42 -22.65 -0.16
CA CYS A 319 21.83 -21.69 -1.09
C CYS A 319 22.91 -20.95 -1.88
N THR A 320 22.74 -20.89 -3.20
CA THR A 320 23.43 -19.94 -4.07
C THR A 320 22.38 -18.97 -4.59
N CYS A 321 22.30 -17.79 -3.98
CA CYS A 321 21.35 -16.74 -4.35
C CYS A 321 22.08 -15.64 -5.12
N ASN A 322 21.50 -15.19 -6.23
CA ASN A 322 21.87 -13.94 -6.90
C ASN A 322 20.67 -13.00 -6.74
N CYS A 323 20.60 -12.31 -5.60
CA CYS A 323 19.45 -11.50 -5.19
C CYS A 323 19.91 -10.12 -4.73
N ASN A 324 19.04 -9.12 -4.91
CA ASN A 324 19.28 -7.77 -4.39
C ASN A 324 19.21 -7.72 -2.85
N TYR A 325 18.44 -8.61 -2.21
CA TYR A 325 18.28 -8.72 -0.76
C TYR A 325 18.14 -10.20 -0.31
N CYS A 326 18.99 -10.71 0.61
CA CYS A 326 18.82 -12.03 1.26
C CYS A 326 18.73 -11.96 2.79
N PRO A 327 17.60 -12.35 3.41
CA PRO A 327 17.51 -12.71 4.83
C PRO A 327 17.84 -14.20 5.04
N CYS A 328 19.08 -14.59 4.78
CA CYS A 328 19.54 -15.98 4.94
C CYS A 328 19.85 -16.26 6.45
N GLN A 329 19.23 -17.27 7.09
CA GLN A 329 19.53 -17.72 8.49
C GLN A 329 20.47 -18.94 8.60
N SER A 330 21.09 -19.38 7.50
CA SER A 330 21.94 -20.58 7.48
C SER A 330 23.40 -20.32 7.90
N TYR A 331 24.02 -21.31 8.56
CA TYR A 331 25.36 -21.27 9.14
C TYR A 331 26.52 -21.01 8.15
N VAL A 332 26.28 -21.11 6.83
CA VAL A 332 27.27 -20.79 5.79
C VAL A 332 26.55 -20.31 4.50
N CYS A 333 26.41 -19.00 4.27
CA CYS A 333 26.09 -18.48 2.92
C CYS A 333 27.33 -17.88 2.25
N PRO A 334 27.81 -18.43 1.13
CA PRO A 334 28.70 -17.74 0.20
C PRO A 334 27.86 -16.87 -0.76
N CYS A 335 27.25 -15.81 -0.24
CA CYS A 335 26.43 -14.87 -1.00
C CYS A 335 27.32 -13.69 -1.49
N THR A 336 27.30 -13.35 -2.78
CA THR A 336 27.76 -12.05 -3.31
C THR A 336 26.53 -11.17 -3.56
N CYS A 337 26.12 -10.41 -2.55
CA CYS A 337 24.98 -9.48 -2.63
C CYS A 337 25.47 -8.04 -2.41
N ASP A 338 24.99 -7.09 -3.21
CA ASP A 338 25.35 -5.66 -3.07
C ASP A 338 24.75 -5.00 -1.82
N TYR A 339 23.64 -5.53 -1.28
CA TYR A 339 23.00 -5.06 -0.05
C TYR A 339 22.53 -6.24 0.81
N CYS A 340 23.44 -6.80 1.61
CA CYS A 340 23.09 -7.80 2.60
C CYS A 340 22.44 -7.10 3.82
N THR A 341 21.14 -6.82 3.75
CA THR A 341 20.41 -6.25 4.88
C THR A 341 20.03 -7.35 5.87
N GLN A 342 20.79 -7.40 6.95
CA GLN A 342 20.26 -7.77 8.26
C GLN A 342 18.86 -7.16 8.39
N VAL A 343 17.85 -7.97 8.75
CA VAL A 343 16.42 -7.58 8.85
C VAL A 343 16.33 -6.15 9.36
N CYS A 344 16.09 -5.21 8.45
CA CYS A 344 15.94 -3.81 8.76
C CYS A 344 14.56 -3.72 9.40
N HIS A 345 14.51 -3.89 10.72
CA HIS A 345 13.35 -3.47 11.50
C HIS A 345 12.98 -2.08 10.99
N MET A 346 11.79 -1.87 10.45
CA MET A 346 11.33 -0.54 10.06
C MET A 346 10.43 -0.08 11.18
N GLY A 347 11.05 0.45 12.25
CA GLY A 347 10.32 1.09 13.34
C GLY A 347 10.57 2.59 13.31
N SER A 348 9.54 3.37 13.61
CA SER A 348 9.61 4.79 13.94
C SER A 348 10.76 5.11 14.90
N CYS A 349 11.75 5.94 14.52
CA CYS A 349 12.97 6.13 15.32
C CYS A 349 13.56 7.56 15.37
N PHE A 350 14.55 7.74 16.24
CA PHE A 350 15.33 8.96 16.42
C PHE A 350 16.81 8.77 16.05
N LEU A 351 17.50 9.87 15.74
CA LEU A 351 18.96 9.88 15.56
C LEU A 351 19.69 9.77 16.91
N ALA A 352 20.92 9.25 16.89
CA ALA A 352 21.82 9.29 18.06
C ALA A 352 21.97 10.73 18.61
N GLY A 353 22.12 10.85 19.91
CA GLY A 353 22.19 12.11 20.64
C GLY A 353 20.83 12.72 20.98
N THR A 354 19.73 12.19 20.45
CA THR A 354 18.38 12.68 20.79
C THR A 354 18.10 12.44 22.27
N PRO A 355 17.84 13.48 23.09
CA PRO A 355 17.62 13.30 24.52
C PRO A 355 16.21 12.79 24.81
N VAL A 356 16.09 11.76 25.65
CA VAL A 356 14.82 11.23 26.17
C VAL A 356 14.81 11.42 27.69
N LEU A 357 13.65 11.79 28.27
CA LEU A 357 13.52 11.99 29.71
C LEU A 357 13.48 10.64 30.44
N ALA A 358 14.65 10.21 30.92
CA ALA A 358 14.85 8.98 31.68
C ALA A 358 14.52 9.17 33.16
N TYR A 359 14.39 8.05 33.87
CA TYR A 359 14.25 7.99 35.32
C TYR A 359 15.18 6.94 35.91
N ASP A 360 15.84 7.27 37.01
CA ASP A 360 16.65 6.33 37.78
C ASP A 360 15.88 5.91 39.05
N PRO A 361 15.49 4.62 39.17
CA PRO A 361 14.77 4.13 40.34
C PRO A 361 15.59 4.13 41.63
N GLU A 362 16.93 4.14 41.57
CA GLU A 362 17.79 4.16 42.76
C GLU A 362 17.85 5.56 43.38
N THR A 363 18.13 6.57 42.56
CA THR A 363 18.20 7.98 43.00
C THR A 363 16.83 8.66 43.06
N LYS A 364 15.81 8.08 42.42
CA LYS A 364 14.46 8.65 42.25
C LYS A 364 14.46 9.99 41.53
N GLN A 365 15.41 10.18 40.62
CA GLN A 365 15.57 11.41 39.84
C GLN A 365 15.34 11.15 38.35
N ALA A 366 14.79 12.15 37.66
CA ALA A 366 14.72 12.14 36.21
C ALA A 366 15.91 12.89 35.61
N PHE A 367 16.33 12.48 34.43
CA PHE A 367 17.47 13.10 33.74
C PHE A 367 17.34 12.90 32.23
N TRP A 368 17.98 13.76 31.45
CA TRP A 368 18.05 13.61 30.00
C TRP A 368 19.11 12.57 29.64
N LYS A 369 18.69 11.54 28.92
CA LYS A 369 19.56 10.44 28.48
C LYS A 369 19.54 10.35 26.96
N PRO A 370 20.70 10.26 26.27
CA PRO A 370 20.72 10.05 24.82
C PRO A 370 20.06 8.72 24.43
N VAL A 371 19.21 8.74 23.41
CA VAL A 371 18.37 7.62 22.97
C VAL A 371 19.15 6.32 22.72
N GLU A 372 20.35 6.41 22.15
CA GLU A 372 21.20 5.28 21.79
C GLU A 372 21.80 4.54 23.00
N THR A 373 21.75 5.16 24.18
CA THR A 373 22.31 4.62 25.41
C THR A 373 21.29 3.88 26.28
N PHE A 374 20.01 3.87 25.87
CA PHE A 374 18.98 3.11 26.56
C PHE A 374 19.18 1.60 26.42
N LYS A 375 18.80 0.89 27.47
CA LYS A 375 18.80 -0.57 27.55
C LYS A 375 17.42 -1.05 27.99
N VAL A 376 17.09 -2.30 27.64
CA VAL A 376 15.90 -2.97 28.19
C VAL A 376 16.00 -2.98 29.71
N GLY A 377 14.92 -2.59 30.39
CA GLY A 377 14.87 -2.44 31.84
C GLY A 377 15.14 -1.02 32.36
N ASP A 378 15.68 -0.11 31.54
CA ASP A 378 15.73 1.31 31.88
C ASP A 378 14.30 1.88 32.02
N TYR A 379 14.19 3.07 32.63
CA TYR A 379 12.90 3.75 32.80
C TYR A 379 12.88 5.10 32.07
N VAL A 380 11.72 5.42 31.49
CA VAL A 380 11.37 6.74 30.95
C VAL A 380 10.21 7.34 31.74
N ILE A 381 10.05 8.66 31.71
CA ILE A 381 8.86 9.31 32.26
C ILE A 381 7.73 9.27 31.21
N SER A 382 6.61 8.63 31.56
CA SER A 382 5.39 8.64 30.74
C SER A 382 4.78 10.02 30.67
N ALA A 383 4.36 10.43 29.47
CA ALA A 383 3.66 11.68 29.24
C ALA A 383 2.16 11.64 29.62
N ASP A 384 1.59 10.46 29.90
CA ASP A 384 0.18 10.31 30.31
C ASP A 384 -0.01 10.57 31.81
N LYS A 385 0.74 9.86 32.65
CA LYS A 385 0.58 9.92 34.12
C LYS A 385 1.74 10.61 34.82
N GLY A 386 2.79 11.01 34.09
CA GLY A 386 4.00 11.55 34.69
C GLY A 386 4.63 10.56 35.69
N ILE A 387 4.60 9.26 35.36
CA ILE A 387 5.17 8.18 36.16
C ILE A 387 6.30 7.48 35.40
N PRO A 388 7.28 6.91 36.09
CA PRO A 388 8.30 6.06 35.45
C PRO A 388 7.66 4.81 34.84
N VAL A 389 8.02 4.50 33.59
CA VAL A 389 7.62 3.29 32.87
C VAL A 389 8.86 2.62 32.30
N ARG A 390 8.90 1.29 32.39
CA ARG A 390 10.05 0.49 31.96
C ARG A 390 10.10 0.39 30.43
N ILE A 391 11.30 0.36 29.90
CA ILE A 391 11.57 0.05 28.50
C ILE A 391 11.61 -1.47 28.31
N LYS A 392 10.70 -2.00 27.48
CA LYS A 392 10.57 -3.44 27.20
C LYS A 392 11.46 -3.93 26.05
N LYS A 393 11.77 -3.05 25.09
CA LYS A 393 12.53 -3.37 23.87
C LYS A 393 13.31 -2.14 23.42
N ILE A 394 14.45 -2.34 22.77
CA ILE A 394 15.18 -1.28 22.07
C ILE A 394 15.25 -1.67 20.61
N ASP A 395 14.61 -0.89 19.75
CA ASP A 395 14.74 -1.04 18.30
C ASP A 395 15.89 -0.18 17.79
N LYS A 396 16.70 -0.78 16.91
CA LYS A 396 17.91 -0.14 16.33
C LYS A 396 17.96 -0.30 14.82
N PRO A 397 17.01 0.28 14.09
CA PRO A 397 16.99 0.12 12.65
C PRO A 397 17.97 1.04 11.95
N ILE A 398 18.20 0.82 10.67
CA ILE A 398 18.89 1.78 9.80
C ILE A 398 17.86 2.64 9.06
N LEU A 399 18.24 3.84 8.63
CA LEU A 399 17.35 4.79 7.95
C LEU A 399 16.68 4.19 6.69
N ALA A 400 17.42 3.45 5.88
CA ALA A 400 16.99 2.85 4.62
C ALA A 400 16.38 3.87 3.64
N ASP A 401 15.17 3.61 3.14
CA ASP A 401 14.43 4.47 2.20
C ASP A 401 13.72 5.65 2.87
N ARG A 402 13.71 5.70 4.21
CA ARG A 402 13.03 6.74 4.98
C ARG A 402 13.79 8.06 4.95
N LYS A 403 13.07 9.14 5.21
CA LYS A 403 13.62 10.49 5.23
C LYS A 403 13.76 10.98 6.67
N ILE A 404 14.79 11.75 6.95
CA ILE A 404 14.90 12.47 8.22
C ILE A 404 14.16 13.80 8.10
N TYR A 405 13.22 14.02 9.00
CA TYR A 405 12.60 15.32 9.23
C TYR A 405 13.10 15.91 10.54
N GLY A 406 12.94 17.22 10.68
CA GLY A 406 13.26 17.91 11.92
C GLY A 406 12.57 19.24 12.02
N PHE A 407 12.46 19.75 13.24
CA PHE A 407 12.03 21.12 13.45
C PHE A 407 13.10 22.09 12.89
N THR A 408 12.64 23.19 12.32
CA THR A 408 13.49 24.19 11.68
C THR A 408 14.42 24.90 12.67
N ASP A 409 14.04 24.95 13.95
CA ASP A 409 14.86 25.44 15.06
C ASP A 409 15.95 24.45 15.51
N GLY A 410 16.00 23.26 14.92
CA GLY A 410 16.98 22.22 15.23
C GLY A 410 16.71 21.46 16.55
N SER A 411 15.58 21.69 17.20
CA SER A 411 15.29 21.10 18.52
C SER A 411 15.08 19.58 18.50
N LEU A 412 14.60 19.02 17.39
CA LEU A 412 14.42 17.57 17.24
C LEU A 412 14.52 17.15 15.77
N LYS A 413 15.05 15.95 15.54
CA LYS A 413 15.07 15.26 14.24
C LYS A 413 14.62 13.81 14.40
N TRP A 414 13.86 13.29 13.44
CA TRP A 414 13.19 11.98 13.50
C TRP A 414 12.99 11.39 12.09
N SER A 415 12.70 10.10 12.00
CA SER A 415 12.31 9.45 10.73
C SER A 415 10.88 9.83 10.32
N SER A 416 10.62 9.96 9.02
CA SER A 416 9.37 10.49 8.42
C SER A 416 8.05 9.98 9.02
N GLU A 417 8.00 8.73 9.43
CA GLU A 417 6.82 8.04 9.92
C GLU A 417 6.61 8.21 11.43
N HIS A 418 7.57 8.78 12.16
CA HIS A 418 7.54 8.84 13.62
C HIS A 418 6.35 9.66 14.17
N PRO A 419 5.46 9.05 14.99
CA PRO A 419 4.31 9.74 15.55
C PRO A 419 4.62 10.74 16.68
N PHE A 420 3.93 11.88 16.65
CA PHE A 420 3.91 12.89 17.70
C PHE A 420 2.49 13.18 18.17
N TRP A 421 2.36 13.55 19.43
CA TRP A 421 1.08 14.01 19.97
C TRP A 421 0.85 15.48 19.61
N THR A 422 -0.32 15.78 19.04
CA THR A 422 -0.63 17.12 18.52
C THR A 422 -2.04 17.55 18.87
N ILE A 423 -2.32 18.85 18.75
CA ILE A 423 -3.66 19.42 18.81
C ILE A 423 -3.95 20.19 17.51
N ASP A 424 -5.17 20.05 17.00
CA ASP A 424 -5.66 20.80 15.85
C ASP A 424 -6.31 22.14 16.25
N ASN A 425 -6.73 22.92 15.25
CA ASN A 425 -7.39 24.21 15.48
C ASN A 425 -8.76 24.10 16.17
N SER A 426 -9.37 22.91 16.21
CA SER A 426 -10.62 22.65 16.94
C SER A 426 -10.39 22.30 18.42
N GLY A 427 -9.13 22.16 18.83
CA GLY A 427 -8.77 21.72 20.18
C GLY A 427 -8.77 20.20 20.35
N LYS A 428 -8.90 19.42 19.28
CA LYS A 428 -8.87 17.96 19.37
C LYS A 428 -7.42 17.47 19.31
N GLU A 429 -7.03 16.74 20.34
CA GLU A 429 -5.73 16.08 20.45
C GLU A 429 -5.71 14.73 19.74
N TRP A 430 -4.61 14.39 19.06
CA TRP A 430 -4.40 13.08 18.45
C TRP A 430 -2.95 12.89 17.95
N TRP A 431 -2.64 11.65 17.54
CA TRP A 431 -1.40 11.31 16.86
C TRP A 431 -1.29 11.95 15.47
N TRP A 432 -0.08 12.38 15.14
CA TRP A 432 0.29 12.98 13.87
C TRP A 432 1.65 12.44 13.41
N THR A 433 1.86 12.30 12.11
CA THR A 433 3.14 11.94 11.50
C THR A 433 3.37 12.73 10.20
N VAL A 434 4.62 12.82 9.74
CA VAL A 434 4.93 13.46 8.46
C VAL A 434 4.50 12.57 7.30
N ASP A 435 4.77 11.27 7.39
CA ASP A 435 4.51 10.28 6.35
C ASP A 435 3.58 9.16 6.85
N PRO A 436 2.26 9.35 6.75
CA PRO A 436 1.29 8.37 7.23
C PRO A 436 1.25 7.10 6.36
N ALA A 437 1.77 7.14 5.12
CA ALA A 437 1.83 5.97 4.25
C ALA A 437 2.92 5.02 4.72
N ILE A 438 4.14 5.53 5.00
CA ILE A 438 5.21 4.72 5.59
C ILE A 438 4.80 4.20 6.96
N TRP A 439 4.15 5.02 7.80
CA TRP A 439 3.67 4.58 9.11
C TRP A 439 2.70 3.40 9.02
N ARG A 440 1.71 3.44 8.10
CA ARG A 440 0.79 2.31 7.89
C ARG A 440 1.51 1.08 7.36
N ARG A 441 2.48 1.26 6.45
CA ARG A 441 3.32 0.17 5.96
C ARG A 441 4.08 -0.54 7.10
N GLU A 442 4.61 0.19 8.09
CA GLU A 442 5.26 -0.43 9.26
C GLU A 442 4.28 -1.29 10.08
N ILE A 443 3.01 -0.93 10.13
CA ILE A 443 1.95 -1.72 10.81
C ILE A 443 1.62 -2.98 10.02
N ASP A 444 1.45 -2.85 8.71
CA ASP A 444 1.14 -4.00 7.82
C ASP A 444 2.27 -5.05 7.87
N LEU A 445 3.51 -4.60 8.13
CA LEU A 445 4.68 -5.46 8.33
C LEU A 445 4.82 -6.00 9.77
N GLY A 446 3.99 -5.54 10.71
CA GLY A 446 4.02 -5.96 12.12
C GLY A 446 5.18 -5.38 12.93
N GLU A 447 5.84 -4.33 12.44
CA GLU A 447 6.95 -3.66 13.15
C GLU A 447 6.43 -2.76 14.30
N THR A 448 5.20 -2.25 14.15
CA THR A 448 4.47 -1.53 15.19
C THR A 448 3.01 -2.01 15.24
N VAL A 449 2.40 -1.99 16.43
CA VAL A 449 1.03 -2.51 16.61
C VAL A 449 -0.01 -1.54 16.02
N GLY A 450 0.22 -0.24 16.17
CA GLY A 450 -0.61 0.81 15.58
C GLY A 450 -1.76 1.29 16.47
N LEU A 451 -2.75 1.87 15.80
CA LEU A 451 -4.00 2.38 16.36
C LEU A 451 -5.16 1.43 16.01
N ARG A 452 -6.28 1.55 16.71
CA ARG A 452 -7.51 0.84 16.34
C ARG A 452 -8.03 1.28 14.97
N ASP A 453 -7.84 2.56 14.66
CA ASP A 453 -8.04 3.13 13.33
C ASP A 453 -6.72 3.73 12.84
N ASN A 454 -5.96 2.98 12.04
CA ASN A 454 -4.69 3.42 11.48
C ASN A 454 -4.85 4.57 10.46
N TYR A 455 -6.04 4.78 9.90
CA TYR A 455 -6.30 5.91 9.03
C TYR A 455 -6.64 7.19 9.80
N SER A 456 -6.82 7.10 11.12
CA SER A 456 -7.04 8.27 11.98
C SER A 456 -5.77 9.10 12.21
N ILE A 457 -4.57 8.56 11.93
CA ILE A 457 -3.33 9.30 12.13
C ILE A 457 -3.30 10.55 11.24
N ARG A 458 -2.92 11.68 11.83
CA ARG A 458 -2.95 12.98 11.13
C ARG A 458 -1.64 13.23 10.39
N SER A 459 -1.69 14.13 9.42
CA SER A 459 -0.52 14.66 8.71
C SER A 459 -0.80 16.10 8.25
N GLY A 460 0.23 16.85 7.86
CA GLY A 460 0.10 18.24 7.37
C GLY A 460 0.62 19.29 8.36
N LYS A 461 0.37 20.58 8.10
CA LYS A 461 1.06 21.71 8.77
C LYS A 461 0.24 22.47 9.82
N ASP A 462 -1.04 22.16 9.98
CA ASP A 462 -1.97 22.94 10.79
C ASP A 462 -2.16 22.41 12.21
N PHE A 463 -1.07 21.90 12.79
CA PHE A 463 -1.07 21.28 14.12
C PHE A 463 -0.07 21.97 15.04
N LYS A 464 -0.38 21.96 16.33
CA LYS A 464 0.56 22.33 17.39
C LYS A 464 1.03 21.05 18.08
N PHE A 465 2.34 20.95 18.32
CA PHE A 465 2.97 19.80 18.95
C PHE A 465 2.91 19.94 20.46
N ALA A 466 2.65 18.84 21.16
CA ALA A 466 2.72 18.79 22.62
C ALA A 466 4.17 18.90 23.08
N THR A 467 4.47 19.93 23.88
CA THR A 467 5.78 20.23 24.47
C THR A 467 5.67 20.35 25.99
N LEU A 468 6.82 20.42 26.68
CA LEU A 468 6.90 20.72 28.12
C LEU A 468 6.28 22.08 28.54
N ASN A 469 6.00 22.98 27.59
CA ASN A 469 5.34 24.26 27.85
C ASN A 469 3.87 24.29 27.40
N GLY A 470 3.32 23.16 26.95
CA GLY A 470 1.98 23.06 26.38
C GLY A 470 2.03 22.81 24.88
N PHE A 471 1.05 23.31 24.12
CA PHE A 471 1.00 23.08 22.67
C PHE A 471 1.64 24.23 21.89
N GLU A 472 2.70 23.93 21.15
CA GLU A 472 3.46 24.92 20.36
C GLU A 472 3.36 24.65 18.86
N ARG A 473 3.24 25.71 18.05
CA ARG A 473 3.39 25.60 16.61
C ARG A 473 4.87 25.47 16.27
N LYS A 474 5.23 24.45 15.50
CA LYS A 474 6.60 24.22 15.03
C LYS A 474 6.61 23.99 13.53
N ASP A 475 7.47 24.73 12.84
CA ASP A 475 7.77 24.46 11.44
C ASP A 475 8.80 23.33 11.36
N PHE A 476 8.58 22.39 10.46
CA PHE A 476 9.48 21.26 10.20
C PHE A 476 9.85 21.20 8.71
N LYS A 477 10.99 20.58 8.42
CA LYS A 477 11.50 20.35 7.07
C LYS A 477 12.20 19.01 6.98
N MET A 478 12.36 18.51 5.76
CA MET A 478 13.27 17.40 5.48
C MET A 478 14.71 17.88 5.67
N PHE A 479 15.56 17.02 6.23
CA PHE A 479 17.00 17.23 6.29
C PHE A 479 17.68 16.20 5.39
N GLU A 480 18.39 16.70 4.38
CA GLU A 480 19.16 15.89 3.44
C GLU A 480 20.54 15.52 4.02
N GLY A 481 21.23 14.59 3.36
CA GLY A 481 22.62 14.23 3.68
C GLY A 481 22.79 13.12 4.71
N TYR A 482 21.72 12.41 5.08
CA TYR A 482 21.84 11.18 5.87
C TYR A 482 22.02 9.97 4.97
N ASP A 483 22.97 9.12 5.32
CA ASP A 483 23.23 7.85 4.66
C ASP A 483 22.07 6.86 4.94
N PRO A 484 21.58 6.07 3.97
CA PRO A 484 20.62 4.99 4.23
C PRO A 484 21.04 4.01 5.34
N ALA A 485 22.34 3.83 5.57
CA ALA A 485 22.88 3.03 6.67
C ALA A 485 22.93 3.77 8.01
N THR A 486 22.44 5.01 8.10
CA THR A 486 22.42 5.80 9.35
C THR A 486 21.62 5.03 10.41
N PRO A 487 22.23 4.70 11.57
CA PRO A 487 21.52 4.01 12.65
C PRO A 487 20.52 4.95 13.32
N LEU A 488 19.33 4.43 13.56
CA LEU A 488 18.28 5.06 14.34
C LEU A 488 18.01 4.24 15.61
N TYR A 489 17.35 4.85 16.58
CA TYR A 489 17.13 4.28 17.90
C TYR A 489 15.71 4.56 18.38
N PHE A 490 15.06 3.55 18.93
CA PHE A 490 13.72 3.65 19.49
C PHE A 490 13.55 2.80 20.74
N PRO A 491 13.52 3.44 21.93
CA PRO A 491 13.19 2.76 23.16
C PRO A 491 11.68 2.56 23.25
N VAL A 492 11.24 1.30 23.28
CA VAL A 492 9.83 0.93 23.36
C VAL A 492 9.43 0.79 24.83
N ALA A 493 8.53 1.66 25.29
CA ALA A 493 7.99 1.64 26.64
C ALA A 493 6.92 0.54 26.79
N GLU A 494 6.76 0.03 28.01
CA GLU A 494 5.66 -0.88 28.35
C GLU A 494 4.29 -0.21 28.12
N ASN A 495 3.30 -1.03 27.72
CA ASN A 495 1.90 -0.63 27.54
C ASN A 495 1.67 0.53 26.55
N GLY A 496 2.56 0.73 25.58
CA GLY A 496 2.39 1.75 24.54
C GLY A 496 2.32 3.18 25.09
N VAL A 497 2.85 3.44 26.28
CA VAL A 497 2.73 4.77 26.89
C VAL A 497 3.49 5.82 26.06
N PRO A 498 2.92 7.02 25.85
CA PRO A 498 3.66 8.14 25.28
C PRO A 498 4.82 8.55 26.20
N MET A 499 5.92 9.01 25.62
CA MET A 499 7.15 9.40 26.33
C MET A 499 7.60 10.81 25.93
N ILE A 500 8.56 11.37 26.68
CA ILE A 500 9.10 12.72 26.45
C ILE A 500 10.46 12.63 25.75
N VAL A 501 10.52 13.15 24.53
CA VAL A 501 11.72 13.14 23.66
C VAL A 501 12.04 14.57 23.24
N ALA A 502 13.22 15.07 23.62
CA ALA A 502 13.67 16.45 23.41
C ALA A 502 12.65 17.51 23.83
N GLY A 503 11.87 17.22 24.88
CA GLY A 503 10.82 18.10 25.38
C GLY A 503 9.49 18.02 24.63
N TYR A 504 9.32 17.07 23.72
CA TYR A 504 8.08 16.81 22.98
C TYR A 504 7.44 15.50 23.41
N VAL A 505 6.11 15.41 23.32
CA VAL A 505 5.39 14.15 23.52
C VAL A 505 5.43 13.33 22.24
N SER A 506 6.06 12.17 22.32
CA SER A 506 6.20 11.24 21.21
C SER A 506 5.80 9.83 21.64
N THR A 507 5.60 8.94 20.67
CA THR A 507 5.21 7.57 20.96
C THR A 507 6.35 6.78 21.60
N GLY A 508 6.02 5.91 22.56
CA GLY A 508 6.92 4.88 23.12
C GLY A 508 6.73 3.52 22.46
N GLY A 509 6.17 3.48 21.25
CA GLY A 509 5.72 2.28 20.54
C GLY A 509 4.20 2.31 20.45
N THR A 510 3.67 2.83 19.34
CA THR A 510 2.24 3.08 19.19
C THR A 510 1.50 1.76 19.24
N ASP A 511 0.79 1.53 20.34
CA ASP A 511 0.13 0.28 20.66
C ASP A 511 -1.13 0.61 21.47
N GLU A 512 -2.17 1.02 20.76
CA GLU A 512 -3.44 1.40 21.39
C GLU A 512 -4.10 0.21 22.09
N PHE A 513 -3.81 -1.02 21.66
CA PHE A 513 -4.36 -2.23 22.23
C PHE A 513 -3.79 -2.52 23.62
N SER A 514 -2.49 -2.30 23.82
CA SER A 514 -1.87 -2.40 25.15
C SER A 514 -2.10 -1.15 26.01
N TYR A 515 -2.17 0.03 25.40
CA TYR A 515 -2.43 1.28 26.12
C TYR A 515 -3.87 1.36 26.64
N GLY A 516 -4.83 0.87 25.85
CA GLY A 516 -6.25 0.91 26.14
C GLY A 516 -7.01 1.75 25.11
N ASP A 517 -6.97 3.07 25.23
CA ASP A 517 -7.68 4.01 24.36
C ASP A 517 -6.95 5.36 24.34
N TYR A 518 -6.31 5.72 23.22
CA TYR A 518 -5.59 6.99 23.15
C TYR A 518 -6.54 8.19 23.13
N SER A 519 -7.84 8.01 22.85
CA SER A 519 -8.81 9.13 22.86
C SER A 519 -9.02 9.73 24.25
N THR A 520 -8.71 8.96 25.29
CA THR A 520 -8.75 9.43 26.68
C THR A 520 -7.47 10.15 27.11
N PHE A 521 -6.37 10.03 26.36
CA PHE A 521 -5.13 10.75 26.66
C PHE A 521 -5.33 12.25 26.40
N LYS A 522 -4.93 13.06 27.40
CA LYS A 522 -4.90 14.53 27.32
C LYS A 522 -3.56 15.01 27.85
N TRP A 523 -2.85 15.77 27.04
CA TRP A 523 -1.55 16.28 27.42
C TRP A 523 -1.67 17.40 28.45
N ASP A 524 -1.04 17.19 29.61
CA ASP A 524 -0.84 18.19 30.65
C ASP A 524 0.66 18.29 30.96
N PRO A 525 1.36 19.41 30.67
CA PRO A 525 2.77 19.52 30.98
C PRO A 525 3.08 19.50 32.49
N GLU A 526 2.14 19.85 33.36
CA GLU A 526 2.37 19.94 34.81
C GLU A 526 2.68 18.58 35.44
N ILE A 527 2.10 17.50 34.91
CA ILE A 527 2.36 16.14 35.40
C ILE A 527 3.82 15.70 35.20
N VAL A 528 4.51 16.26 34.20
CA VAL A 528 5.92 15.98 33.92
C VAL A 528 6.85 17.02 34.55
N LYS A 529 6.45 18.30 34.64
CA LYS A 529 7.30 19.38 35.19
C LYS A 529 7.85 19.12 36.58
N LYS A 530 7.15 18.32 37.41
CA LYS A 530 7.65 17.90 38.73
C LYS A 530 9.00 17.15 38.66
N TRP A 531 9.33 16.57 37.51
CA TRP A 531 10.57 15.82 37.25
C TRP A 531 11.72 16.67 36.68
N LEU A 532 11.45 17.91 36.27
CA LEU A 532 12.45 18.78 35.62
C LEU A 532 13.20 19.69 36.61
N LYS A 533 13.07 19.41 37.91
CA LYS A 533 13.75 20.12 39.00
C LYS A 533 15.08 19.46 39.28
#